data_AF-A0A8T3RKV0-F1
#
_entry.id   AF-A0A8T3RKV0-F1
#
_cell.length_a   1.000
_cell.length_b   1.000
_cell.length_c   1.000
_cell.angle_alpha   90.00
_cell.angle_beta   90.00
_cell.angle_gamma   90.00
#
_symmetry.space_group_name_H-M   'P 1'
#
loop_
_entity.id
_entity.type
_entity.pdbx_description
1 polymer ?
#
loop_
_entity_poly.entity_id
_entity_poly.type
_entity_poly.pdbx_seq_one_letter_code
_entity_poly.pdbx_strand_id
1 'polypeptide(L)' 'MNSDALAKLRFVLVRPTHPGNIGASARALKTMGLRRLFLVAPNRYPSADATAMAAGAADVLRETV' A
#
# COMPACT_ATOMS: atom_id res chain seq x y z
N MET A 1 6.01 8.39 20.69
CA MET A 1 6.63 8.13 19.36
C MET A 1 6.12 9.20 18.42
N ASN A 2 6.98 9.94 17.71
CA ASN A 2 6.58 11.12 16.94
C ASN A 2 5.85 10.72 15.64
N SER A 3 4.57 10.38 15.77
CA SER A 3 3.68 9.91 14.69
C SER A 3 3.63 10.87 13.49
N ASP A 4 3.94 12.15 13.72
CA ASP A 4 3.90 13.20 12.71
C ASP A 4 4.99 13.05 11.62
N ALA A 5 6.15 12.46 11.97
CA ALA A 5 7.20 12.20 10.99
C ALA A 5 6.78 11.11 9.98
N LEU A 6 6.15 10.03 10.47
CA LEU A 6 5.69 8.92 9.63
C LEU A 6 4.54 9.34 8.69
N ALA A 7 3.66 10.25 9.13
CA ALA A 7 2.57 10.78 8.32
C ALA A 7 3.06 11.57 7.08
N LYS A 8 4.30 12.06 7.11
CA LYS A 8 4.92 12.82 6.00
C LYS A 8 5.56 11.91 4.95
N LEU A 9 5.85 10.65 5.28
CA LEU A 9 6.44 9.70 4.34
C LEU A 9 5.43 9.20 3.33
N ARG A 10 5.84 9.10 2.07
CA ARG A 10 5.03 8.58 0.95
C ARG A 10 5.78 7.45 0.28
N PHE A 11 5.11 6.33 0.08
CA PHE A 11 5.65 5.14 -0.57
C PHE A 11 5.02 5.02 -1.94
N VAL A 12 5.82 5.09 -2.98
CA VAL A 12 5.36 5.12 -4.37
C VAL A 12 5.83 3.85 -5.07
N LEU A 13 4.89 3.02 -5.51
CA LEU A 13 5.19 1.86 -6.37
C LEU A 13 5.00 2.28 -7.83
N VAL A 14 6.08 2.26 -8.59
CA VAL A 14 6.06 2.63 -10.01
C VAL A 14 5.99 1.37 -10.86
N ARG A 15 4.94 1.28 -11.68
CA ARG A 15 4.63 0.15 -12.56
C ARG A 15 4.68 -1.21 -11.86
N PRO A 16 4.01 -1.41 -10.71
CA PRO A 16 3.93 -2.73 -10.10
C PRO A 16 3.23 -3.72 -11.05
N THR A 17 3.90 -4.83 -11.32
CA THR A 17 3.42 -5.86 -12.27
C THR A 17 2.36 -6.77 -11.67
N HIS A 18 2.57 -7.22 -10.43
CA HIS A 18 1.69 -8.17 -9.76
C HIS A 18 0.85 -7.47 -8.68
N PRO A 19 -0.49 -7.57 -8.75
CA PRO A 19 -1.37 -6.94 -7.75
C PRO A 19 -1.10 -7.44 -6.32
N GLY A 20 -0.69 -8.70 -6.16
CA GLY A 20 -0.31 -9.25 -4.84
C GLY A 20 0.83 -8.47 -4.16
N ASN A 21 1.78 -7.91 -4.92
CA ASN A 21 2.86 -7.10 -4.36
C ASN A 21 2.36 -5.76 -3.82
N ILE A 22 1.28 -5.21 -4.38
CA ILE A 22 0.63 -4.00 -3.89
C ILE A 22 0.00 -4.31 -2.51
N GLY A 23 -0.70 -5.43 -2.39
CA GLY A 23 -1.26 -5.91 -1.13
C GLY A 23 -0.20 -6.18 -0.07
N ALA A 24 0.85 -6.93 -0.42
CA ALA A 24 1.96 -7.23 0.49
C ALA A 24 2.69 -5.95 0.95
N SER A 25 2.82 -4.96 0.07
CA SER A 25 3.39 -3.64 0.41
C SER A 25 2.49 -2.89 1.39
N ALA A 26 1.17 -2.85 1.14
CA ALA A 26 0.21 -2.24 2.06
C ALA A 26 0.27 -2.89 3.46
N ARG A 27 0.38 -4.22 3.52
CA ARG A 27 0.59 -4.96 4.77
C ARG A 27 1.86 -4.54 5.50
N ALA A 28 2.98 -4.48 4.79
CA ALA A 28 4.25 -4.06 5.36
C ALA A 28 4.18 -2.64 5.92
N LEU A 29 3.59 -1.70 5.16
CA LEU A 29 3.41 -0.32 5.61
C LEU A 29 2.60 -0.26 6.91
N LYS A 30 1.45 -0.94 6.96
CA LYS A 30 0.59 -0.92 8.15
C LYS A 30 1.29 -1.46 9.39
N THR A 31 2.01 -2.58 9.26
CA THR A 31 2.80 -3.15 10.36
C THR A 31 3.87 -2.19 10.89
N MET A 32 4.41 -1.33 10.01
CA MET A 32 5.43 -0.33 10.34
C MET A 32 4.83 1.03 10.78
N GLY A 33 3.51 1.14 10.96
CA GLY A 33 2.85 2.39 11.32
C GLY A 33 2.77 3.42 10.17
N LEU A 34 3.01 2.98 8.94
CA LEU A 34 2.96 3.78 7.72
C LEU A 34 1.62 3.53 7.00
N ARG A 35 1.12 4.54 6.28
CA ARG A 35 -0.20 4.45 5.61
C ARG A 35 -0.23 4.95 4.18
N ARG A 36 0.72 5.78 3.76
CA ARG A 36 0.64 6.52 2.51
C ARG A 36 1.28 5.76 1.35
N LEU A 37 0.49 4.88 0.72
CA LEU A 37 0.84 4.15 -0.49
C LEU A 37 0.30 4.88 -1.73
N PHE A 38 1.09 4.97 -2.78
CA PHE A 38 0.73 5.56 -4.08
C PHE A 38 1.15 4.64 -5.20
N LEU A 39 0.36 4.57 -6.26
CA LEU A 39 0.65 3.74 -7.43
C LEU A 39 0.81 4.60 -8.67
N VAL A 40 1.88 4.38 -9.40
CA VAL A 40 2.09 5.04 -10.69
C VAL A 40 2.03 4.00 -11.79
N ALA A 41 1.04 4.11 -12.67
CA ALA A 41 0.81 3.18 -13.78
C ALA A 41 0.87 1.69 -13.37
N PRO A 42 0.12 1.26 -12.33
CA PRO A 42 0.06 -0.16 -11.97
C PRO A 42 -0.50 -0.98 -13.13
N ASN A 43 0.05 -2.17 -13.36
CA ASN A 43 -0.42 -3.03 -14.44
C ASN A 43 -1.86 -3.52 -14.21
N ARG A 44 -2.21 -3.82 -12.95
CA ARG A 44 -3.56 -4.24 -12.55
C ARG A 44 -3.87 -3.78 -11.12
N TYR A 45 -4.74 -2.79 -10.99
CA TYR A 45 -5.28 -2.32 -9.70
C TYR A 45 -6.54 -1.48 -9.95
N PRO A 46 -7.62 -1.57 -9.13
CA PRO A 46 -7.79 -2.47 -7.98
C PRO A 46 -7.87 -3.96 -8.38
N SER A 47 -7.57 -4.86 -7.44
CA SER A 47 -7.61 -6.32 -7.67
C SER A 47 -7.91 -7.07 -6.38
N ALA A 48 -8.69 -8.14 -6.47
CA ALA A 48 -8.95 -9.06 -5.35
C ALA A 48 -7.65 -9.66 -4.78
N ASP A 49 -6.65 -9.93 -5.63
CA ASP A 49 -5.34 -10.43 -5.20
C ASP A 49 -4.61 -9.44 -4.29
N ALA A 50 -4.72 -8.14 -4.58
CA ALA A 50 -4.13 -7.10 -3.75
C ALA A 50 -4.83 -7.06 -2.39
N THR A 51 -6.17 -7.14 -2.37
CA THR A 51 -6.95 -7.19 -1.13
C THR A 51 -6.62 -8.43 -0.30
N ALA A 52 -6.52 -9.60 -0.93
CA ALA A 52 -6.15 -10.86 -0.26
C ALA A 52 -4.75 -10.76 0.36
N MET A 53 -3.76 -10.24 -0.39
CA MET A 53 -2.39 -10.11 0.09
C MET A 53 -2.19 -9.00 1.13
N ALA A 54 -3.13 -8.06 1.26
CA ALA A 54 -3.07 -7.00 2.26
C ALA A 54 -3.30 -7.51 3.69
N ALA A 55 -3.92 -8.67 3.89
CA ALA A 55 -4.09 -9.35 5.19
C ALA A 55 -4.38 -8.40 6.36
N GLY A 56 -5.49 -7.67 6.30
CA GLY A 56 -5.89 -6.70 7.33
C GLY A 56 -5.42 -5.26 7.09
N ALA A 57 -4.64 -4.99 6.04
CA ALA A 57 -4.26 -3.65 5.59
C ALA A 57 -5.12 -3.11 4.42
N ALA A 58 -6.36 -3.57 4.31
CA ALA A 58 -7.29 -3.10 3.28
C ALA A 58 -7.62 -1.60 3.41
N ASP A 59 -7.47 -1.01 4.59
CA ASP A 59 -7.57 0.43 4.82
C ASP A 59 -6.45 1.22 4.11
N VAL A 60 -5.22 0.72 4.13
CA VAL A 60 -4.10 1.33 3.37
C VAL A 60 -4.39 1.28 1.87
N LEU A 61 -4.92 0.16 1.36
CA LEU A 61 -5.31 0.05 -0.05
C LEU A 61 -6.44 1.01 -0.45
N ARG A 62 -7.41 1.29 0.45
CA ARG A 62 -8.50 2.24 0.21
C ARG A 62 -8.04 3.69 0.18
N GLU A 63 -6.94 4.00 0.87
CA GLU A 63 -6.31 5.32 0.89
C GLU A 63 -5.30 5.52 -0.27
N THR A 64 -4.96 4.44 -0.98
CA THR A 64 -4.06 4.48 -2.13
C THR A 64 -4.67 5.27 -3.28
N VAL A 65 -3.85 6.17 -3.85
CA VAL A 65 -4.17 7.00 -5.01
C VAL A 65 -3.35 6.55 -6.22
#